data_AF-A0AAW4GBG1-F1
#
_entry.id   AF-A0AAW4GBG1-F1
#
_cell.length_a   1.000
_cell.length_b   1.000
_cell.length_c   1.000
_cell.angle_alpha   90.00
_cell.angle_beta   90.00
_cell.angle_gamma   90.00
#
_symmetry.space_group_name_H-M   'P 1'
#
loop_
_entity.id
_entity.type
_entity.pdbx_description
1 polymer ?
#
loop_
_entity_poly.entity_id
_entity_poly.type
_entity_poly.pdbx_seq_one_letter_code
_entity_poly.pdbx_strand_id
1 'polypeptide(L)' 'RVAMLSDLGSTNGTTVNGAPVQDWQLADGDVIRAGHSEILVRIV' A
#
# COMPACT_ATOMS: atom_id res chain seq x y z
N ARG A 1 7.84 6.49 -14.05
CA ARG A 1 8.19 5.09 -13.70
C ARG A 1 7.04 4.54 -12.87
N VAL A 2 6.72 3.26 -12.98
CA VAL A 2 5.70 2.64 -12.12
C VAL A 2 6.34 2.13 -10.83
N ALA A 3 5.62 2.25 -9.72
CA ALA A 3 5.99 1.67 -8.43
C ALA A 3 4.94 0.62 -8.05
N MET A 4 5.40 -0.50 -7.49
CA MET A 4 4.55 -1.60 -7.04
C MET A 4 4.68 -1.75 -5.53
N LEU A 5 3.54 -1.95 -4.87
CA LEU A 5 3.45 -2.44 -3.51
C LEU A 5 3.10 -3.92 -3.57
N SER A 6 3.84 -4.75 -2.83
CA SER A 6 3.53 -6.17 -2.66
C SER A 6 3.55 -6.51 -1.17
N ASP A 7 2.51 -7.19 -0.69
CA ASP A 7 2.49 -7.75 0.67
C ASP A 7 3.31 -9.05 0.69
N LEU A 8 4.21 -9.23 1.65
CA LEU A 8 5.10 -10.40 1.72
C LEU A 8 4.61 -11.45 2.71
N GLY A 9 3.30 -11.52 2.92
CA GLY A 9 2.69 -12.38 3.95
C GLY A 9 2.74 -11.74 5.33
N SER A 10 2.49 -10.43 5.41
CA SER A 10 2.42 -9.73 6.69
C SER A 10 1.34 -10.34 7.60
N THR A 11 1.64 -10.42 8.90
CA THR A 11 0.74 -11.05 9.88
C THR A 11 -0.65 -10.40 9.93
N ASN A 12 -0.72 -9.08 9.70
CA ASN A 12 -1.96 -8.32 9.77
C ASN A 12 -2.53 -7.95 8.38
N GLY A 13 -1.82 -8.30 7.30
CA GLY A 13 -2.12 -7.85 5.95
C GLY A 13 -1.71 -6.39 5.68
N THR A 14 -1.73 -6.03 4.40
CA THR A 14 -1.56 -4.67 3.92
C THR A 14 -2.83 -4.20 3.21
N THR A 15 -3.21 -2.93 3.39
CA THR A 15 -4.36 -2.34 2.68
C THR A 15 -3.96 -1.05 1.96
N VAL A 16 -4.64 -0.76 0.84
CA VAL A 16 -4.57 0.52 0.12
C VAL A 16 -5.98 1.08 0.02
N ASN A 17 -6.17 2.32 0.48
CA ASN A 17 -7.47 3.00 0.51
C ASN A 17 -8.57 2.16 1.22
N GLY A 18 -8.16 1.39 2.23
CA GLY A 18 -9.04 0.49 3.00
C GLY A 18 -9.29 -0.87 2.38
N ALA A 19 -8.86 -1.13 1.15
CA ALA A 19 -8.97 -2.44 0.50
C ALA A 19 -7.71 -3.29 0.77
N PRO A 20 -7.84 -4.56 1.19
CA PRO A 20 -6.69 -5.45 1.33
C PRO A 20 -6.05 -5.75 -0.03
N VAL A 21 -4.72 -5.81 -0.08
CA VAL A 21 -3.96 -6.00 -1.32
C VAL A 21 -2.86 -7.04 -1.13
N GLN A 22 -2.62 -7.82 -2.19
CA GLN A 22 -1.44 -8.66 -2.32
C GLN A 22 -0.39 -7.98 -3.23
N ASP A 23 -0.85 -7.43 -4.34
CA ASP A 23 -0.08 -6.60 -5.26
C ASP A 23 -0.91 -5.38 -5.67
N TRP A 24 -0.27 -4.22 -5.75
CA TRP A 24 -0.92 -2.96 -6.10
C TRP A 24 0.03 -2.03 -6.84
N GLN A 25 -0.39 -1.53 -8.01
CA GLN A 25 0.34 -0.46 -8.69
C GLN A 25 0.00 0.88 -8.03
N LEU A 26 1.00 1.51 -7.42
CA LEU A 26 0.80 2.73 -6.66
C LEU A 26 0.42 3.91 -7.56
N ALA A 27 -0.55 4.68 -7.08
CA ALA A 27 -0.89 6.00 -7.60
C ALA A 27 -0.54 7.10 -6.57
N ASP A 28 -0.36 8.33 -7.07
CA ASP A 28 -0.27 9.49 -6.20
C ASP A 28 -1.55 9.62 -5.36
N GLY A 29 -1.40 9.88 -4.06
CA GLY A 29 -2.55 9.99 -3.17
C GLY A 29 -2.95 8.70 -2.46
N ASP A 30 -2.45 7.53 -2.88
CA ASP A 30 -2.76 6.27 -2.20
C ASP A 30 -2.38 6.31 -0.72
N VAL A 31 -3.29 5.82 0.12
CA VAL A 31 -3.06 5.66 1.56
C VAL A 31 -2.87 4.18 1.85
N ILE A 32 -1.65 3.81 2.24
CA ILE A 32 -1.29 2.45 2.62
C ILE A 32 -1.44 2.32 4.13
N ARG A 33 -2.09 1.24 4.60
CA ARG A 33 -1.94 0.77 5.98
C ARG A 33 -1.16 -0.53 6.02
N ALA A 34 -0.11 -0.54 6.84
CA ALA A 34 0.68 -1.72 7.15
C ALA A 34 0.67 -1.92 8.68
N GLY A 35 -0.12 -2.89 9.15
CA GLY A 35 -0.42 -3.01 10.58
C GLY A 35 -1.02 -1.72 11.15
N HIS A 36 -0.33 -1.10 12.10
CA HIS A 36 -0.76 0.14 12.78
C HIS A 36 -0.20 1.43 12.13
N SER A 37 0.59 1.29 11.07
CA SER A 37 1.20 2.43 10.37
C SER A 37 0.34 2.86 9.19
N GLU A 38 0.28 4.16 8.96
CA GLU A 38 -0.37 4.78 7.79
C GLU A 38 0.69 5.55 6.98
N ILE A 39 0.72 5.33 5.67
CA ILE A 39 1.71 5.92 4.74
C ILE A 39 0.96 6.56 3.58
N LEU A 40 1.24 7.82 3.32
CA LEU A 40 0.68 8.58 2.20
C LEU A 40 1.67 8.61 1.04
N VAL A 41 1.25 8.12 -0.12
CA VAL A 41 2.10 8.06 -1.31
C VAL A 41 2.06 9.39 -2.05
N ARG A 42 3.26 9.88 -2.40
CA ARG A 42 3.46 11.03 -3.28
C ARG A 42 4.41 10.66 -4.41
N ILE A 43 3.99 10.86 -5.66
CA ILE A 43 4.79 10.63 -6.86
C ILE A 43 5.07 12.00 -7.49
N VAL A 44 6.34 12.43 -7.43
CA VAL A 44 6.85 13.67 -8.03
C VAL A 44 7.86 13.40 -9.13
#